data_AF-A0A972L1Q7-F1
#
_entry.id   AF-A0A972L1Q7-F1
#
_cell.length_a   1.000
_cell.length_b   1.000
_cell.length_c   1.000
_cell.angle_alpha   90.00
_cell.angle_beta   90.00
_cell.angle_gamma   90.00
#
_symmetry.space_group_name_H-M   'P 1'
#
loop_
_entity.id
_entity.type
_entity.pdbx_description
1 polymer ?
#
loop_
_entity_poly.entity_id
_entity_poly.type
_entity_poly.pdbx_seq_one_letter_code
_entity_poly.pdbx_strand_id
1 'polypeptide(L)'
;MSDKENIHISSYKEHVSTWLALILLTFMTVFVSVFGAELRTLSVATAMIIATVKATAVGYYFMHLKYDPKIYKIMMATVLGLFVFFMLMITLDYITR
;
A
#
# COMPACT_ATOMS: atom_id res chain seq x y z
N MET A 1 43.36 -19.94 7.63
CA MET A 1 42.08 -20.26 6.94
C MET A 1 41.04 -19.36 7.60
N SER A 2 40.75 -18.22 6.97
CA SER A 2 39.89 -17.17 7.56
C SER A 2 38.57 -17.22 6.82
N ASP A 3 37.58 -17.84 7.46
CA ASP A 3 36.21 -17.90 6.98
C ASP A 3 35.60 -16.49 7.07
N LYS A 4 35.48 -15.85 5.91
CA LYS A 4 34.71 -14.62 5.75
C LYS A 4 33.24 -15.02 5.67
N GLU A 5 32.60 -15.09 6.83
CA GLU A 5 31.15 -15.14 6.96
C GLU A 5 30.58 -13.82 6.41
N ASN A 6 30.22 -13.84 5.12
CA ASN A 6 29.54 -12.72 4.48
C ASN A 6 28.10 -12.74 4.97
N ILE A 7 27.85 -12.09 6.11
CA ILE A 7 26.51 -11.84 6.62
C ILE A 7 25.76 -11.07 5.52
N HIS A 8 24.91 -11.79 4.78
CA HIS A 8 24.11 -11.25 3.70
C HIS A 8 22.93 -10.48 4.31
N ILE A 9 23.23 -9.37 4.99
CA ILE A 9 22.23 -8.43 5.49
C ILE A 9 21.47 -7.89 4.28
N SER A 10 20.19 -8.28 4.17
CA SER A 10 19.26 -7.72 3.20
C SER A 10 19.37 -6.19 3.22
N SER A 11 19.60 -5.60 2.05
CA SER A 11 19.97 -4.20 1.87
C SER A 11 18.98 -3.26 2.60
N TYR A 12 19.43 -2.70 3.75
CA TYR A 12 18.71 -1.67 4.52
C TYR A 12 18.27 -0.47 3.65
N LYS A 13 18.94 -0.26 2.51
CA LYS A 13 18.67 0.82 1.56
C LYS A 13 17.24 0.78 1.02
N GLU A 14 16.66 -0.40 0.80
CA GLU A 14 15.30 -0.50 0.23
C GLU A 14 14.22 -0.13 1.26
N HIS A 15 14.44 -0.51 2.51
CA HIS A 15 13.57 -0.16 3.62
C HIS A 15 13.61 1.34 3.90
N VAL A 16 14.80 1.94 3.87
CA VAL A 16 14.99 3.40 4.05
C VAL A 16 14.40 4.20 2.88
N SER A 17 14.55 3.74 1.64
CA SER A 17 13.94 4.39 0.48
C SER A 17 12.41 4.37 0.55
N THR A 18 11.82 3.24 0.95
CA THR A 18 10.37 3.11 1.12
C THR A 18 9.87 3.97 2.29
N TRP A 19 10.62 4.05 3.39
CA TRP A 19 10.29 4.91 4.53
C TRP A 19 10.21 6.39 4.12
N LEU A 20 11.17 6.88 3.32
CA LEU A 20 11.13 8.25 2.78
C LEU A 20 9.90 8.47 1.88
N ALA A 21 9.57 7.51 1.02
CA ALA A 21 8.38 7.60 0.18
C ALA A 21 7.08 7.68 1.01
N LEU A 22 6.97 6.90 2.08
CA LEU A 22 5.80 6.92 2.98
C LEU A 22 5.67 8.25 3.74
N ILE A 23 6.78 8.83 4.17
CA ILE A 23 6.81 10.16 4.79
C ILE A 23 6.30 11.22 3.81
N LEU A 24 6.79 11.20 2.57
CA LEU A 24 6.36 12.15 1.54
C LEU A 24 4.85 12.02 1.26
N LEU A 25 4.35 10.79 1.08
CA LEU A 25 2.91 10.56 0.89
C LEU A 25 2.09 10.99 2.12
N THR A 26 2.67 10.98 3.32
CA THR A 26 2.01 11.43 4.55
C THR A 26 1.91 12.94 4.61
N PHE A 27 2.98 13.66 4.29
CA PHE A 27 2.92 15.11 4.12
C PHE A 27 1.89 15.51 3.05
N MET A 28 1.84 14.81 1.93
CA MET A 28 0.85 15.04 0.88
C MET A 28 -0.59 14.82 1.39
N THR A 29 -0.83 13.81 2.24
CA THR A 29 -2.16 13.58 2.82
C THR A 29 -2.58 14.70 3.76
N VAL A 30 -1.68 15.14 4.64
CA VAL A 30 -1.95 16.24 5.58
C VAL A 30 -2.20 17.54 4.81
N PHE A 31 -1.40 17.81 3.77
CA PHE A 31 -1.58 18.97 2.91
C PHE A 31 -2.96 18.98 2.25
N VAL A 32 -3.37 17.86 1.65
CA VAL A 32 -4.72 17.73 1.06
C VAL A 32 -5.81 17.89 2.13
N SER A 33 -5.61 17.38 3.34
CA SER A 33 -6.58 17.51 4.43
C SER A 33 -6.71 18.94 4.97
N VAL A 34 -5.62 19.71 5.00
CA VAL A 34 -5.59 21.07 5.56
C VAL A 34 -6.00 22.11 4.52
N PHE A 35 -5.49 22.00 3.29
CA PHE A 35 -5.76 22.98 2.22
C PHE A 35 -6.97 22.64 1.35
N GLY A 36 -7.38 21.36 1.29
CA GLY A 36 -8.54 20.91 0.51
C GLY A 36 -9.90 21.03 1.21
N ALA A 37 -9.95 21.72 2.36
CA ALA A 37 -11.14 21.78 3.22
C ALA A 37 -12.39 22.40 2.56
N GLU A 38 -12.22 23.24 1.54
CA GLU A 38 -13.33 23.90 0.84
C GLU A 38 -14.14 22.91 -0.03
N LEU A 39 -13.54 21.80 -0.47
CA LEU A 39 -14.19 20.77 -1.28
C LEU A 39 -14.27 19.46 -0.48
N ARG A 40 -15.19 19.39 0.50
CA ARG A 40 -15.34 18.23 1.43
C ARG A 40 -15.38 16.87 0.72
N THR A 41 -16.03 16.76 -0.44
CA THR A 41 -16.14 15.47 -1.16
C THR A 41 -14.88 15.13 -1.95
N LEU A 42 -14.26 16.14 -2.58
CA LEU A 42 -13.07 15.95 -3.42
C LEU A 42 -11.83 15.63 -2.56
N SER A 43 -11.74 16.21 -1.36
CA SER A 43 -10.66 15.93 -0.41
C SER A 43 -10.70 14.50 0.10
N VAL A 44 -11.88 13.93 0.37
CA VAL A 44 -12.04 12.53 0.77
C VAL A 44 -11.63 11.56 -0.35
N ALA A 45 -12.09 11.81 -1.58
CA ALA A 45 -11.69 10.98 -2.73
C ALA A 45 -10.16 11.00 -2.93
N THR A 46 -9.54 12.17 -2.82
CA THR A 46 -8.09 12.33 -2.92
C THR A 46 -7.36 11.61 -1.79
N ALA A 47 -7.85 11.70 -0.54
CA ALA A 47 -7.27 11.01 0.60
C ALA A 47 -7.32 9.48 0.45
N MET A 48 -8.42 8.93 -0.09
CA MET A 48 -8.58 7.50 -0.37
C MET A 48 -7.60 7.00 -1.44
N ILE A 49 -7.37 7.79 -2.49
CA ILE A 49 -6.36 7.48 -3.52
C ILE A 49 -4.96 7.44 -2.87
N ILE A 50 -4.60 8.46 -2.09
CA ILE A 50 -3.29 8.51 -1.43
C ILE A 50 -3.11 7.33 -0.46
N ALA A 51 -4.16 6.98 0.30
CA ALA A 51 -4.15 5.83 1.19
C ALA A 51 -3.91 4.51 0.43
N THR A 52 -4.52 4.34 -0.75
CA THR A 52 -4.34 3.16 -1.62
C THR A 52 -2.91 3.05 -2.12
N VAL A 53 -2.30 4.17 -2.54
CA VAL A 53 -0.90 4.19 -2.99
C VAL A 53 0.05 3.84 -1.83
N LYS A 54 -0.18 4.38 -0.62
CA LYS A 54 0.61 4.03 0.57
C LYS A 54 0.52 2.54 0.88
N ALA A 55 -0.69 1.98 0.92
CA ALA A 55 -0.92 0.56 1.20
C ALA A 55 -0.22 -0.34 0.17
N THR A 56 -0.24 0.05 -1.10
CA THR A 56 0.45 -0.67 -2.18
C THR A 56 1.97 -0.60 -2.02
N ALA A 57 2.53 0.56 -1.69
CA ALA A 57 3.96 0.71 -1.42
C ALA A 57 4.40 -0.17 -0.23
N VAL A 58 3.64 -0.18 0.87
CA VAL A 58 3.93 -1.05 2.02
C VAL A 58 3.86 -2.52 1.63
N GLY A 59 2.81 -2.95 0.92
CA GLY A 59 2.66 -4.34 0.48
C GLY A 59 3.76 -4.79 -0.49
N TYR A 60 4.23 -3.92 -1.38
CA TYR A 60 5.23 -4.29 -2.37
C TYR A 60 6.65 -4.33 -1.79
N TYR A 61 6.99 -3.39 -0.92
CA TYR A 61 8.36 -3.19 -0.43
C TYR A 61 8.59 -3.75 0.99
N PHE A 62 7.67 -3.55 1.95
CA PHE A 62 7.84 -4.02 3.34
C PHE A 62 7.37 -5.47 3.52
N MET A 63 6.28 -5.89 2.88
CA MET A 63 5.82 -7.29 2.94
C MET A 63 6.63 -8.23 2.03
N HIS A 64 7.83 -7.82 1.62
CA HIS A 64 8.75 -8.60 0.79
C HIS A 64 8.15 -9.21 -0.50
N LEU A 65 6.95 -8.80 -0.93
CA LEU A 65 6.22 -9.40 -2.04
C LEU A 65 6.97 -9.32 -3.38
N LYS A 66 7.95 -8.41 -3.49
CA LYS A 66 8.90 -8.31 -4.60
C LYS A 66 9.99 -9.39 -4.58
N TYR A 67 10.42 -9.82 -3.40
CA TYR A 67 11.50 -10.80 -3.17
C TYR A 67 11.01 -12.21 -2.87
N ASP A 68 9.76 -12.33 -2.41
CA ASP A 68 9.11 -13.58 -2.13
C ASP A 68 8.69 -14.32 -3.41
N PRO A 69 8.58 -15.66 -3.36
CA PRO A 69 8.14 -16.44 -4.51
C PRO A 69 6.75 -15.98 -4.99
N LYS A 70 6.55 -16.06 -6.31
CA LYS A 70 5.35 -15.58 -7.03
C LYS A 70 4.02 -16.06 -6.42
N ILE A 71 4.04 -17.15 -5.66
CA ILE A 71 2.88 -17.72 -4.97
C ILE A 71 2.26 -16.74 -3.96
N TYR A 72 3.06 -16.00 -3.18
CA TYR A 72 2.54 -15.04 -2.21
C TYR A 72 1.84 -13.87 -2.90
N LYS A 73 2.36 -13.44 -4.06
CA LYS A 73 1.72 -12.42 -4.90
C LYS A 73 0.36 -12.89 -5.43
N ILE A 74 0.25 -14.15 -5.84
CA ILE A 74 -1.02 -14.74 -6.30
C ILE A 74 -2.02 -14.88 -5.14
N MET A 75 -1.56 -15.31 -3.97
CA MET A 75 -2.42 -15.42 -2.77
C MET A 75 -2.97 -14.06 -2.35
N MET A 76 -2.13 -13.03 -2.30
CA MET A 76 -2.57 -11.66 -2.00
C MET A 76 -3.57 -11.14 -3.04
N ALA A 77 -3.32 -11.36 -4.34
CA ALA A 77 -4.24 -10.97 -5.40
C ALA A 77 -5.59 -11.71 -5.29
N THR A 78 -5.58 -12.97 -4.88
CA THR A 78 -6.79 -13.78 -4.66
C THR A 78 -7.62 -13.21 -3.52
N VAL A 79 -7.01 -12.93 -2.36
CA VAL A 79 -7.70 -12.35 -1.20
C VAL A 79 -8.24 -10.96 -1.52
N LEU A 80 -7.46 -10.12 -2.22
CA LEU A 80 -7.90 -8.79 -2.63
C LEU A 80 -9.06 -8.87 -3.64
N GLY A 81 -9.01 -9.81 -4.58
CA GLY A 81 -10.08 -10.07 -5.54
C GLY A 81 -11.38 -10.50 -4.85
N LEU A 82 -11.27 -11.40 -3.86
CA LEU A 82 -12.40 -11.82 -3.03
C LEU A 82 -13.01 -10.63 -2.26
N PHE A 83 -12.17 -9.80 -1.65
CA PHE A 83 -12.61 -8.59 -0.94
C PHE A 83 -13.38 -7.63 -1.87
N VAL A 84 -12.86 -7.36 -3.06
CA VAL A 84 -13.53 -6.51 -4.06
C VAL A 84 -14.84 -7.15 -4.52
N PHE A 85 -14.86 -8.47 -4.74
CA PHE A 85 -16.07 -9.20 -5.10
C PHE A 85 -17.17 -9.05 -4.04
N PHE A 86 -16.83 -9.22 -2.76
CA PHE A 86 -17.78 -9.00 -1.65
C PHE A 86 -18.26 -7.54 -1.59
N MET A 87 -17.37 -6.55 -1.72
CA MET A 87 -17.73 -5.14 -1.75
C MET A 87 -18.72 -4.81 -2.88
N LEU A 88 -18.48 -5.35 -4.07
CA LEU A 88 -19.38 -5.20 -5.22
C LEU A 88 -20.74 -5.85 -4.95
N MET A 89 -20.75 -7.08 -4.44
CA MET A 89 -21.99 -7.79 -4.13
C MET A 89 -22.85 -7.01 -3.12
N ILE A 90 -22.24 -6.51 -2.05
CA ILE A 90 -22.91 -5.69 -1.03
C ILE A 90 -23.45 -4.39 -1.62
N THR A 91 -22.68 -3.73 -2.49
CA THR A 91 -23.10 -2.46 -3.11
C THR A 91 -24.27 -2.69 -4.08
N LEU A 92 -24.24 -3.77 -4.85
CA LEU A 92 -25.34 -4.14 -5.75
C LEU A 92 -26.62 -4.49 -4.98
N ASP A 93 -26.49 -5.25 -3.89
CA ASP A 93 -27.60 -5.57 -2.99
C ASP A 93 -28.21 -4.31 -2.39
N TYR A 94 -27.38 -3.39 -1.90
CA TYR A 94 -27.82 -2.10 -1.35
C TYR A 94 -28.56 -1.22 -2.39
N ILE A 95 -28.12 -1.20 -3.64
CA ILE A 95 -28.74 -0.41 -4.72
C ILE A 95 -30.07 -1.03 -5.17
N THR A 96 -30.20 -2.36 -5.10
CA THR A 96 -31.37 -3.09 -5.59
C THR A 96 -32.50 -3.17 -4.55
N ARG A 97 -32.19 -2.89 -3.28
CA ARG A 97 -33.14 -2.86 -2.16
C ARG A 97 -33.81 -1.50 -1.99
#